data_AF-A0A966JP27-F1
#
_entry.id   AF-A0A966JP27-F1
#
_cell.length_a   1.000
_cell.length_b   1.000
_cell.length_c   1.000
_cell.angle_alpha   90.00
_cell.angle_beta   90.00
_cell.angle_gamma   90.00
#
_symmetry.space_group_name_H-M   'P 1'
#
loop_
_entity.id
_entity.type
_entity.pdbx_description
1 polymer ?
#
loop_
_entity_poly.entity_id
_entity_poly.type
_entity_poly.pdbx_seq_one_letter_code
_entity_poly.pdbx_strand_id
1 'polypeptide(L)'
;MNHLDEFFHRKYEEDPTTHTMREVATAEQVLAELEKNADAHIHMPSPSYWPLALAAGMPVVALGVIYSIPVAIVGGLIMLYALYGWALEPATAPDIDNEAPSTNGHNGHAVGASHG
;
A
#
# COMPACT_ATOMS: atom_id res chain seq x y z
N MET A 1 -2.58 26.14 0.59
CA MET A 1 -3.62 25.26 1.17
C MET A 1 -3.20 24.93 2.60
N ASN A 2 -3.88 25.46 3.61
CA ASN A 2 -3.70 25.04 5.01
C ASN A 2 -5.09 24.81 5.61
N HIS A 3 -5.77 23.77 5.13
CA HIS A 3 -6.97 23.23 5.75
C HIS A 3 -6.60 21.86 6.32
N LEU A 4 -6.77 21.69 7.64
CA LEU A 4 -6.39 20.46 8.34
C LEU A 4 -7.44 19.34 8.17
N ASP A 5 -8.68 19.70 7.79
CA ASP A 5 -9.80 18.78 7.67
C ASP A 5 -10.70 19.16 6.48
N GLU A 6 -10.63 18.38 5.41
CA GLU A 6 -11.45 18.58 4.22
C GLU A 6 -12.92 18.19 4.43
N PHE A 7 -13.19 17.23 5.33
CA PHE A 7 -14.54 16.80 5.66
C PHE A 7 -15.32 17.89 6.39
N PHE A 8 -14.65 18.65 7.26
CA PHE A 8 -15.26 19.80 7.95
C PHE A 8 -15.74 20.89 6.97
N HIS A 9 -14.91 21.28 6.01
CA HIS A 9 -15.24 22.34 5.04
C HIS A 9 -16.32 21.94 4.05
N ARG A 10 -16.56 20.63 3.88
CA ARG A 10 -17.68 20.15 3.07
C ARG A 10 -19.02 20.25 3.79
N LYS A 11 -19.01 20.26 5.13
CA LYS A 11 -20.21 20.45 5.96
C LYS A 11 -20.46 21.91 6.32
N TYR A 12 -19.41 22.71 6.47
CA TYR A 12 -19.50 24.10 6.94
C TYR A 12 -18.79 25.07 5.98
N GLU A 13 -19.47 26.17 5.67
CA GLU A 13 -18.93 27.29 4.88
C GLU A 13 -18.76 28.53 5.78
N GLU A 14 -17.66 29.26 5.60
CA GLU A 14 -17.40 30.50 6.33
C GLU A 14 -18.07 31.68 5.63
N ASP A 15 -18.88 32.44 6.36
CA ASP A 15 -19.45 33.69 5.85
C ASP A 15 -18.35 34.75 5.68
N PRO A 16 -18.14 35.29 4.46
CA PRO A 16 -17.04 36.21 4.17
C PRO A 16 -17.17 37.57 4.87
N THR A 17 -18.35 37.90 5.41
CA THR A 17 -18.61 39.18 6.10
C THR A 17 -18.53 39.03 7.61
N THR A 18 -18.99 37.91 8.15
CA THR A 18 -19.12 37.72 9.61
C THR A 18 -18.10 36.74 10.20
N HIS A 19 -17.33 36.03 9.36
CA HIS A 19 -16.39 34.98 9.76
C HIS A 19 -17.04 33.90 10.65
N THR A 20 -18.35 33.68 10.48
CA THR A 20 -19.10 32.65 11.20
C THR A 20 -19.23 31.40 10.32
N MET A 21 -19.18 30.24 10.96
CA MET A 21 -19.35 28.95 10.28
C MET A 21 -20.84 28.64 10.14
N ARG A 22 -21.27 28.32 8.91
CA ARG A 22 -22.64 27.93 8.59
C ARG A 22 -22.68 26.51 8.06
N GLU A 23 -23.58 25.69 8.59
CA GLU A 23 -23.83 24.35 8.05
C GLU A 23 -24.50 24.43 6.68
N VAL A 24 -23.86 23.83 5.67
CA VAL A 24 -24.32 23.80 4.27
C VAL A 24 -24.73 22.40 3.81
N ALA A 25 -24.21 21.35 4.46
CA ALA A 25 -24.56 19.95 4.19
C ALA A 25 -24.45 19.11 5.46
N THR A 26 -25.34 18.13 5.62
CA THR A 26 -25.27 17.20 6.75
C THR A 26 -24.16 16.18 6.55
N ALA A 27 -23.71 15.52 7.63
CA ALA A 27 -22.67 14.50 7.54
C ALA A 27 -23.05 13.32 6.61
N GLU A 28 -24.32 12.93 6.62
CA GLU A 28 -24.85 11.84 5.79
C GLU A 28 -24.84 12.21 4.31
N GLN A 29 -25.19 13.46 3.98
CA GLN A 29 -25.18 13.97 2.61
C GLN A 29 -23.75 14.02 2.06
N VAL A 30 -22.81 14.51 2.86
CA VAL A 30 -21.39 14.54 2.51
C VAL A 30 -20.84 13.14 2.30
N LEU A 31 -21.19 12.19 3.15
CA LEU A 31 -20.73 10.80 3.04
C LEU A 31 -21.29 10.12 1.79
N ALA A 32 -22.58 10.31 1.50
CA ALA A 32 -23.21 9.78 0.28
C ALA A 32 -22.59 10.36 -1.00
N GLU A 33 -22.21 11.64 -0.98
CA GLU A 33 -21.51 12.28 -2.10
C GLU A 33 -20.08 11.75 -2.25
N LEU A 34 -19.36 11.55 -1.15
CA LEU A 34 -18.02 10.94 -1.16
C LEU A 34 -18.05 9.50 -1.67
N GLU A 35 -19.02 8.70 -1.25
CA GLU A 35 -19.19 7.33 -1.72
C GLU A 35 -19.53 7.28 -3.21
N LYS A 36 -20.42 8.18 -3.68
CA LYS A 36 -20.78 8.28 -5.10
C LYS A 36 -19.60 8.70 -5.99
N ASN A 37 -18.72 9.54 -5.46
CA ASN A 37 -17.52 10.03 -6.16
C ASN A 37 -16.24 9.29 -5.74
N ALA A 38 -16.34 8.21 -4.97
CA ALA A 38 -15.19 7.45 -4.54
C ALA A 38 -14.56 6.78 -5.75
N ASP A 39 -13.22 6.81 -5.81
CA ASP A 39 -12.52 6.15 -6.88
C ASP A 39 -12.74 4.63 -6.79
N ALA A 40 -13.19 4.02 -7.87
CA ALA A 40 -13.52 2.60 -7.88
C ALA A 40 -12.26 1.72 -7.76
N HIS A 41 -11.08 2.30 -7.99
CA HIS A 41 -9.80 1.60 -8.00
C HIS A 41 -8.88 2.20 -6.94
N ILE A 42 -8.88 1.57 -5.77
CA ILE A 42 -7.88 1.83 -4.75
C ILE A 42 -6.56 1.21 -5.21
N HIS A 43 -5.61 2.06 -5.61
CA HIS A 43 -4.25 1.65 -5.88
C HIS A 43 -3.57 1.28 -4.56
N MET A 44 -3.55 -0.01 -4.24
CA MET A 44 -2.71 -0.52 -3.16
C MET A 44 -1.26 -0.58 -3.63
N PRO A 45 -0.27 -0.19 -2.80
CA PRO A 45 1.12 -0.44 -3.11
C PRO A 45 1.34 -1.94 -3.35
N SER A 46 2.17 -2.29 -4.33
CA SER A 46 2.51 -3.69 -4.57
C SER A 46 3.23 -4.29 -3.35
N PRO A 47 2.91 -5.53 -2.97
CA PRO A 47 3.53 -6.17 -1.80
C PRO A 47 5.00 -6.51 -2.08
N SER A 48 5.87 -6.35 -1.07
CA SER A 48 7.30 -6.72 -1.13
C SER A 48 7.74 -7.48 0.12
N TYR A 49 8.45 -8.60 -0.06
CA TYR A 49 8.98 -9.43 1.03
C TYR A 49 10.42 -9.08 1.44
N TRP A 50 11.12 -8.28 0.64
CA TRP A 50 12.53 -7.97 0.89
C TRP A 50 12.82 -7.21 2.19
N PRO A 51 11.99 -6.23 2.62
CA PRO A 51 12.18 -5.58 3.91
C PRO A 51 12.15 -6.57 5.09
N LEU A 52 11.30 -7.61 5.01
CA LEU A 52 11.23 -8.65 6.02
C LEU A 52 12.48 -9.54 6.03
N ALA A 53 12.97 -9.93 4.84
CA ALA A 53 14.20 -10.70 4.72
C ALA A 53 15.42 -9.94 5.26
N LEU A 54 15.51 -8.63 4.96
CA LEU A 54 16.56 -7.76 5.50
C LEU A 54 16.49 -7.68 7.03
N ALA A 55 15.29 -7.48 7.58
CA ALA A 55 15.07 -7.46 9.02
C ALA A 55 15.45 -8.78 9.70
N ALA A 56 15.20 -9.92 9.07
CA ALA A 56 15.61 -11.23 9.60
C ALA A 56 17.14 -11.42 9.64
N GLY A 57 17.88 -10.80 8.71
CA GLY A 57 19.34 -10.83 8.71
C GLY A 57 19.97 -10.05 9.88
N MET A 58 19.32 -8.99 10.35
CA MET A 58 19.85 -8.12 11.42
C MET A 58 20.09 -8.85 12.75
N PRO A 59 19.15 -9.65 13.30
CA PRO A 59 19.41 -10.49 14.48
C PRO A 59 20.56 -11.48 14.27
N VAL A 60 20.69 -12.07 13.08
CA VAL A 60 21.76 -13.04 12.79
C VAL A 60 23.12 -12.35 12.84
N VAL A 61 23.24 -11.16 12.25
CA VAL A 61 24.46 -10.33 12.37
C VAL A 61 24.74 -9.97 13.81
N ALA A 62 23.73 -9.48 14.55
CA ALA A 62 23.90 -9.06 15.94
C ALA A 62 24.38 -10.22 16.83
N LEU A 63 23.75 -11.38 16.72
CA LEU A 63 24.17 -12.59 17.44
C LEU A 63 25.56 -13.06 17.00
N GLY A 64 25.88 -12.95 15.71
CA GLY A 64 27.20 -13.27 15.20
C GLY A 64 28.29 -12.37 15.79
N VAL A 65 28.05 -11.07 15.88
CA VAL A 65 29.02 -10.13 16.48
C VAL A 65 29.27 -10.45 17.95
N ILE A 66 28.25 -10.91 18.68
CA ILE A 66 28.36 -11.26 20.10
C ILE A 66 29.09 -12.61 20.30
N TYR A 67 28.78 -13.62 19.49
CA TYR A 67 29.17 -15.01 19.78
C TYR A 67 30.14 -15.64 18.77
N SER A 68 30.15 -15.24 17.50
CA SER A 68 30.95 -15.89 16.45
C SER A 68 31.01 -15.08 15.14
N ILE A 69 32.21 -14.61 14.77
CA ILE A 69 32.44 -13.87 13.52
C ILE A 69 31.92 -14.62 12.27
N PRO A 70 32.12 -15.94 12.11
CA PRO A 70 31.48 -16.69 11.02
C PRO A 70 29.96 -16.52 10.93
N VAL A 71 29.26 -16.51 12.07
CA VAL A 71 27.80 -16.29 12.10
C VAL A 71 27.45 -14.87 11.67
N ALA A 72 28.28 -13.88 12.04
CA ALA A 72 28.10 -12.50 11.60
C ALA A 72 28.23 -12.37 10.07
N ILE A 73 29.19 -13.08 9.48
CA ILE A 73 29.38 -13.13 8.02
C ILE A 73 28.13 -13.71 7.35
N VAL A 74 27.58 -14.82 7.87
CA VAL A 74 26.34 -15.41 7.33
C VAL A 74 25.18 -14.42 7.40
N GLY A 75 25.00 -13.72 8.53
CA GLY A 75 23.99 -12.66 8.63
C GLY A 75 24.20 -11.53 7.63
N GLY A 76 25.46 -11.13 7.42
CA GLY A 76 25.83 -10.11 6.44
C GLY A 76 25.51 -10.52 5.00
N LEU A 77 25.73 -11.79 4.65
CA LEU A 77 25.36 -12.34 3.34
C LEU A 77 23.84 -12.35 3.13
N ILE A 78 23.06 -12.68 4.17
CA ILE A 78 21.59 -12.61 4.12
C ILE A 78 21.13 -11.18 3.85
N MET A 79 21.69 -10.19 4.56
CA MET A 79 21.36 -8.79 4.35
C MET A 79 21.76 -8.29 2.96
N LEU A 80 22.95 -8.66 2.48
CA LEU A 80 23.43 -8.30 1.15
C LEU A 80 22.51 -8.87 0.06
N TYR A 81 22.12 -10.14 0.20
CA TYR A 81 21.17 -10.78 -0.71
C TYR A 81 19.81 -10.09 -0.68
N ALA A 82 19.31 -9.75 0.51
CA ALA A 82 18.03 -9.06 0.65
C ALA A 82 18.04 -7.68 -0.01
N LEU A 83 19.09 -6.90 0.20
CA LEU A 83 19.26 -5.58 -0.43
C LEU A 83 19.41 -5.69 -1.95
N TYR A 84 20.17 -6.68 -2.43
CA TYR A 84 20.35 -6.90 -3.85
C TYR A 84 19.03 -7.27 -4.53
N GLY A 85 18.28 -8.20 -3.96
CA GLY A 85 16.98 -8.58 -4.48
C GLY A 85 15.96 -7.45 -4.41
N TRP A 86 15.98 -6.65 -3.35
CA TRP A 86 15.13 -5.48 -3.23
C TRP A 86 15.44 -4.42 -4.30
N ALA A 87 16.73 -4.22 -4.60
CA ALA A 87 17.16 -3.26 -5.62
C ALA A 87 16.77 -3.68 -7.05
N LEU A 88 16.56 -4.98 -7.29
CA LEU A 88 16.13 -5.51 -8.58
C LEU A 88 14.61 -5.69 -8.70
N GLU A 89 13.87 -5.55 -7.60
CA GLU A 89 12.42 -5.66 -7.61
C GLU A 89 11.79 -4.46 -8.35
N PRO A 90 10.84 -4.70 -9.28
CA PRO A 90 10.08 -3.62 -9.92
C PRO A 90 9.28 -2.81 -8.88
N ALA A 91 9.20 -1.49 -9.06
CA ALA A 91 8.48 -0.60 -8.13
C ALA A 91 6.95 -0.85 -8.12
N THR A 92 6.41 -1.49 -9.15
CA THR A 92 5.00 -1.82 -9.30
C THR A 92 4.86 -3.18 -9.99
N ALA A 93 3.92 -4.00 -9.53
CA ALA A 93 3.54 -5.24 -10.20
C ALA A 93 2.84 -4.92 -11.55
N PRO A 94 2.94 -5.81 -12.56
CA PRO A 94 2.17 -5.67 -13.79
C PRO A 94 0.66 -5.69 -13.51
N ASP A 95 -0.14 -5.01 -14.33
CA ASP A 95 -1.58 -4.77 -14.09
C ASP A 95 -2.40 -6.05 -13.79
N ILE A 96 -1.97 -7.20 -14.34
CA ILE A 96 -2.58 -8.53 -14.12
C ILE A 96 -2.53 -9.00 -12.66
N ASP A 97 -1.59 -8.51 -11.86
CA ASP A 97 -1.40 -8.91 -10.45
C ASP A 97 -2.06 -7.90 -9.49
N ASN A 98 -2.55 -6.76 -10.01
CA ASN A 98 -3.21 -5.70 -9.24
C ASN A 98 -4.75 -5.78 -9.33
N GLU A 99 -5.32 -6.82 -9.97
CA GLU A 99 -6.76 -7.03 -10.02
C GLU A 99 -7.29 -7.44 -8.63
N ALA A 100 -8.19 -6.62 -8.09
CA ALA A 100 -9.00 -7.00 -6.94
C ALA A 100 -9.77 -8.29 -7.27
N PRO A 101 -10.01 -9.20 -6.30
CA PRO A 101 -10.81 -10.38 -6.54
C PRO A 101 -12.20 -9.93 -7.02
N SER A 102 -12.46 -10.13 -8.31
CA SER A 102 -13.70 -9.70 -8.94
C SER A 102 -14.87 -10.44 -8.28
N THR A 103 -15.67 -9.70 -7.52
CA THR A 103 -16.94 -10.17 -6.98
C THR A 103 -17.96 -10.19 -8.12
N ASN A 104 -17.78 -11.06 -9.10
CA ASN A 104 -18.83 -11.47 -10.04
C ASN A 104 -18.44 -12.82 -10.64
N GLY A 105 -18.78 -13.88 -9.91
CA GLY A 105 -18.81 -15.22 -10.50
C GLY A 105 -19.78 -15.23 -11.67
N HIS A 106 -19.33 -15.74 -12.81
CA HIS A 106 -19.96 -16.83 -13.57
C HIS A 106 -19.28 -16.97 -14.96
N ASN A 107 -18.81 -18.19 -15.24
CA ASN A 107 -18.58 -18.81 -16.55
C ASN A 107 -17.23 -18.57 -17.25
N GLY A 108 -16.43 -19.63 -17.39
CA GLY A 108 -15.34 -19.62 -18.35
C GLY A 108 -14.28 -20.71 -18.24
N HIS A 109 -14.65 -21.97 -17.97
CA HIS A 109 -13.78 -23.09 -18.33
C HIS A 109 -13.56 -23.05 -19.86
N ALA A 110 -12.36 -22.72 -20.32
CA ALA A 110 -11.94 -22.94 -21.70
C ALA A 110 -10.44 -23.27 -21.77
N VAL A 111 -10.19 -24.43 -22.36
CA VAL A 111 -8.95 -25.19 -22.48
C VAL A 111 -8.07 -24.61 -23.60
N GLY A 112 -6.74 -24.73 -23.49
CA GLY A 112 -5.79 -24.60 -24.62
C GLY A 112 -4.34 -24.69 -24.13
N ALA A 113 -3.74 -25.88 -23.98
CA ALA A 113 -3.15 -26.75 -25.01
C ALA A 113 -1.79 -26.27 -25.57
N SER A 114 -0.75 -27.07 -25.24
CA SER A 114 0.49 -27.38 -25.97
C SER A 114 1.40 -26.26 -26.50
N HIS A 115 2.71 -26.41 -26.24
CA HIS A 115 3.88 -26.20 -27.12
C HIS A 115 5.09 -26.21 -26.16
N GLY A 116 6.15 -27.00 -26.30
CA GLY A 116 6.67 -27.90 -27.33
C GLY A 116 8.15 -28.08 -26.99
#